data_AF-A0A536QP19-F1
#
_entry.id   AF-A0A536QP19-F1
#
_cell.length_a   1.000
_cell.length_b   1.000
_cell.length_c   1.000
_cell.angle_alpha   90.00
_cell.angle_beta   90.00
_cell.angle_gamma   90.00
#
_symmetry.space_group_name_H-M   'P 1'
#
loop_
_entity.id
_entity.type
_entity.pdbx_description
1 polymer ?
#
loop_
_entity_poly.entity_id
_entity_poly.type
_entity_poly.pdbx_seq_one_letter_code
_entity_poly.pdbx_strand_id
1 'polypeptide(L)'
;MRRVIAALVVAAAIVVLAPTQALAAGQVVANGGGNGTFDMATAGSHFGFAVVFGTTVTGHFECNMAGNAAFDGLHLMAVEGPVTAGVANAAAGTATFSGAGTLHMDAQKMDVTFYVVVREGGPGVGKLQLTVTTRGGAPVAAFPPETVMTGQIRVH
;
A
#
# COMPACT_ATOMS: atom_id res chain seq x y z
N MET A 1 4.96 -86.34 -12.81
CA MET A 1 3.99 -85.24 -12.97
C MET A 1 4.23 -84.20 -11.89
N ARG A 2 4.81 -83.04 -12.22
CA ARG A 2 4.47 -81.68 -11.77
C ARG A 2 5.65 -80.75 -12.08
N ARG A 3 5.31 -79.65 -12.74
CA ARG A 3 6.16 -78.74 -13.49
C ARG A 3 6.66 -77.60 -12.59
N VAL A 4 7.95 -77.28 -12.74
CA VAL A 4 8.61 -75.96 -12.90
C VAL A 4 7.82 -74.70 -12.46
N ILE A 5 8.46 -73.81 -11.69
CA ILE A 5 8.83 -72.42 -12.07
C ILE A 5 9.23 -71.63 -10.82
N ALA A 6 10.49 -71.19 -10.80
CA ALA A 6 11.00 -70.13 -9.95
C ALA A 6 10.55 -68.77 -10.49
N ALA A 7 10.15 -67.84 -9.62
CA ALA A 7 9.93 -66.45 -10.00
C ALA A 7 10.47 -65.53 -8.91
N LEU A 8 11.62 -64.93 -9.23
CA LEU A 8 12.25 -63.81 -8.53
C LEU A 8 11.37 -62.57 -8.76
N VAL A 9 10.86 -61.93 -7.70
CA VAL A 9 10.16 -60.64 -7.81
C VAL A 9 11.06 -59.58 -7.18
N VAL A 10 11.75 -58.83 -8.03
CA VAL A 10 12.42 -57.56 -7.69
C VAL A 10 11.34 -56.48 -7.74
N ALA A 11 10.96 -55.91 -6.59
CA ALA A 11 10.06 -54.77 -6.52
C ALA A 11 10.86 -53.50 -6.23
N ALA A 12 10.78 -52.56 -7.18
CA ALA A 12 11.50 -51.29 -7.21
C ALA A 12 11.09 -50.34 -6.08
N ALA A 13 12.06 -49.66 -5.49
CA ALA A 13 11.83 -48.58 -4.53
C ALA A 13 11.26 -47.35 -5.25
N ILE A 14 10.02 -47.01 -4.96
CA ILE A 14 9.36 -45.78 -5.41
C ILE A 14 9.87 -44.64 -4.54
N VAL A 15 10.81 -43.84 -5.05
CA VAL A 15 11.18 -42.55 -4.44
C VAL A 15 10.06 -41.56 -4.75
N VAL A 16 9.18 -41.36 -3.78
CA VAL A 16 8.15 -40.32 -3.85
C VAL A 16 8.83 -38.97 -3.72
N LEU A 17 9.02 -38.26 -4.85
CA LEU A 17 9.32 -36.83 -4.82
C LEU A 17 8.11 -36.11 -4.24
N ALA A 18 8.19 -35.72 -2.97
CA ALA A 18 7.25 -34.77 -2.41
C ALA A 18 7.44 -33.41 -3.11
N PRO A 19 6.38 -32.76 -3.61
CA PRO A 19 6.50 -31.41 -4.14
C PRO A 19 6.83 -30.47 -2.97
N THR A 20 8.07 -29.98 -2.91
CA THR A 20 8.41 -28.82 -2.10
C THR A 20 7.71 -27.62 -2.71
N GLN A 21 6.53 -27.30 -2.19
CA GLN A 21 5.84 -26.06 -2.50
C GLN A 21 6.70 -24.91 -1.97
N ALA A 22 7.51 -24.32 -2.84
CA ALA A 22 8.10 -23.02 -2.57
C ALA A 22 6.94 -22.04 -2.40
N LEU A 23 6.69 -21.60 -1.17
CA LEU A 23 5.84 -20.44 -0.90
C LEU A 23 6.47 -19.27 -1.64
N ALA A 24 5.93 -18.94 -2.81
CA ALA A 24 6.18 -17.64 -3.42
C ALA A 24 5.80 -16.61 -2.35
N ALA A 25 6.76 -15.78 -1.95
CA ALA A 25 6.47 -14.64 -1.09
C ALA A 25 5.35 -13.86 -1.79
N GLY A 26 4.14 -13.96 -1.24
CA GLY A 26 2.94 -13.45 -1.90
C GLY A 26 3.09 -11.96 -2.12
N GLN A 27 2.90 -11.53 -3.36
CA GLN A 27 2.81 -10.11 -3.68
C GLN A 27 1.55 -9.56 -3.00
N VAL A 28 1.69 -8.46 -2.26
CA VAL A 28 0.55 -7.73 -1.68
C VAL A 28 0.31 -6.48 -2.51
N VAL A 29 -0.94 -6.10 -2.70
CA VAL A 29 -1.37 -4.89 -3.39
C VAL A 29 -2.18 -4.05 -2.41
N ALA A 30 -1.82 -2.78 -2.28
CA ALA A 30 -2.66 -1.79 -1.61
C ALA A 30 -3.11 -0.74 -2.62
N ASN A 31 -4.41 -0.53 -2.73
CA ASN A 31 -4.96 0.52 -3.55
C ASN A 31 -6.15 1.18 -2.87
N GLY A 32 -6.41 2.42 -3.26
CA GLY A 32 -7.51 3.16 -2.69
C GLY A 32 -7.68 4.51 -3.34
N GLY A 33 -8.84 5.09 -3.12
CA GLY A 33 -9.13 6.44 -3.54
C GLY A 33 -10.50 6.91 -3.09
N GLY A 34 -10.71 8.21 -3.18
CA GLY A 34 -11.94 8.88 -2.78
C GLY A 34 -11.63 10.13 -1.97
N ASN A 35 -12.54 10.48 -1.06
CA ASN A 35 -12.40 11.63 -0.19
C ASN A 35 -12.00 11.23 1.22
N GLY A 36 -10.96 11.88 1.76
CA GLY A 36 -10.62 11.85 3.17
C GLY A 36 -11.42 12.90 3.95
N THR A 37 -11.51 12.75 5.26
CA THR A 37 -12.08 13.75 6.18
C THR A 37 -11.41 13.66 7.54
N PHE A 38 -11.17 14.81 8.17
CA PHE A 38 -10.61 14.89 9.52
C PHE A 38 -11.69 14.90 10.61
N ASP A 39 -12.90 15.35 10.28
CA ASP A 39 -14.00 15.61 11.22
C ASP A 39 -15.29 14.81 10.91
N MET A 40 -15.28 14.00 9.84
CA MET A 40 -16.44 13.27 9.31
C MET A 40 -17.59 14.14 8.77
N ALA A 41 -17.43 15.47 8.76
CA ALA A 41 -18.45 16.42 8.33
C ALA A 41 -18.07 17.11 7.01
N THR A 42 -16.78 17.39 6.82
CA THR A 42 -16.24 18.09 5.66
C THR A 42 -15.23 17.22 4.92
N ALA A 43 -15.25 17.26 3.59
CA ALA A 43 -14.22 16.59 2.81
C ALA A 43 -12.88 17.32 3.04
N GLY A 44 -11.86 16.58 3.49
CA GLY A 44 -10.51 17.07 3.74
C GLY A 44 -9.66 17.00 2.47
N SER A 45 -9.28 15.78 2.08
CA SER A 45 -8.51 15.49 0.87
C SER A 45 -9.31 14.75 -0.20
N HIS A 46 -8.85 14.83 -1.44
CA HIS A 46 -9.03 13.81 -2.46
C HIS A 46 -7.73 13.00 -2.53
N PHE A 47 -7.80 11.70 -2.29
CA PHE A 47 -6.62 10.83 -2.34
C PHE A 47 -6.78 9.72 -3.36
N GLY A 48 -5.65 9.23 -3.85
CA GLY A 48 -5.58 8.11 -4.78
C GLY A 48 -4.22 7.41 -4.69
N PHE A 49 -4.22 6.08 -4.67
CA PHE A 49 -2.99 5.30 -4.77
C PHE A 49 -3.21 3.90 -5.29
N ALA A 50 -2.15 3.36 -5.87
CA ALA A 50 -2.02 1.95 -6.19
C ALA A 50 -0.55 1.55 -6.00
N VAL A 51 -0.30 0.60 -5.11
CA VAL A 51 1.03 0.17 -4.69
C VAL A 51 1.10 -1.34 -4.69
N VAL A 52 2.17 -1.86 -5.28
CA VAL A 52 2.52 -3.28 -5.31
C VAL A 52 3.71 -3.50 -4.39
N PHE A 53 3.58 -4.43 -3.46
CA PHE A 53 4.60 -4.87 -2.51
C PHE A 53 5.06 -6.27 -2.90
N GLY A 54 6.15 -6.35 -3.66
CA GLY A 54 6.82 -7.60 -4.03
C GLY A 54 8.29 -7.60 -3.63
N THR A 55 9.15 -8.18 -4.47
CA THR A 55 10.61 -8.06 -4.32
C THR A 55 11.09 -6.60 -4.46
N THR A 56 10.33 -5.80 -5.20
CA THR A 56 10.43 -4.34 -5.25
C THR A 56 9.07 -3.74 -4.92
N VAL A 57 9.09 -2.52 -4.36
CA VAL A 57 7.87 -1.74 -4.12
C VAL A 57 7.74 -0.73 -5.26
N THR A 58 6.58 -0.74 -5.91
CA THR A 58 6.28 0.17 -7.03
C THR A 58 4.85 0.66 -6.93
N GLY A 59 4.59 1.87 -7.42
CA GLY A 59 3.25 2.43 -7.41
C GLY A 59 3.24 3.93 -7.59
N HIS A 60 2.08 4.52 -7.36
CA HIS A 60 1.90 5.97 -7.37
C HIS A 60 0.97 6.39 -6.24
N PHE A 61 1.20 7.58 -5.73
CA PHE A 61 0.38 8.23 -4.71
C PHE A 61 0.06 9.65 -5.13
N GLU A 62 -1.18 10.07 -4.86
CA GLU A 62 -1.65 11.43 -4.99
C GLU A 62 -2.55 11.75 -3.79
N CYS A 63 -2.38 12.94 -3.22
CA CYS A 63 -3.28 13.51 -2.25
C CYS A 63 -3.40 15.01 -2.50
N ASN A 64 -4.63 15.46 -2.77
CA ASN A 64 -4.98 16.84 -3.06
C ASN A 64 -5.96 17.37 -2.01
N MET A 65 -5.54 18.37 -1.25
CA MET A 65 -6.35 19.08 -0.26
C MET A 65 -6.83 20.45 -0.78
N ALA A 66 -6.42 20.86 -1.98
CA ALA A 66 -6.80 22.14 -2.55
C ALA A 66 -8.32 22.29 -2.69
N GLY A 67 -8.86 23.38 -2.12
CA GLY A 67 -10.27 23.76 -2.27
C GLY A 67 -11.28 23.01 -1.39
N ASN A 68 -10.83 22.03 -0.59
CA ASN A 68 -11.71 21.21 0.24
C ASN A 68 -11.55 21.49 1.74
N ALA A 69 -10.32 21.50 2.27
CA ALA A 69 -10.03 21.91 3.63
C ALA A 69 -8.75 22.75 3.71
N ALA A 70 -8.86 23.95 4.27
CA ALA A 70 -7.69 24.71 4.69
C ALA A 70 -7.19 24.09 6.00
N PHE A 71 -6.10 23.31 5.93
CA PHE A 71 -5.44 22.80 7.13
C PHE A 71 -4.30 23.75 7.51
N ASP A 72 -4.34 24.34 8.71
CA ASP A 72 -3.31 25.27 9.22
C ASP A 72 -2.90 26.40 8.24
N GLY A 73 -3.85 26.91 7.46
CA GLY A 73 -3.59 27.97 6.47
C GLY A 73 -3.05 27.50 5.13
N LEU A 74 -2.91 26.19 4.91
CA LEU A 74 -2.45 25.57 3.67
C LEU A 74 -3.66 25.28 2.76
N HIS A 75 -4.12 26.32 2.05
CA HIS A 75 -5.41 26.30 1.32
C HIS A 75 -5.33 25.51 0.01
N LEU A 76 -4.12 25.32 -0.54
CA LEU A 76 -3.87 24.70 -1.84
C LEU A 76 -2.69 23.73 -1.74
N MET A 77 -2.88 22.59 -1.06
CA MET A 77 -1.85 21.55 -0.97
C MET A 77 -2.15 20.36 -1.87
N ALA A 78 -1.19 19.98 -2.73
CA ALA A 78 -1.21 18.68 -3.42
C ALA A 78 0.16 18.00 -3.31
N VAL A 79 0.17 16.70 -3.03
CA VAL A 79 1.37 15.85 -3.00
C VAL A 79 1.15 14.70 -3.96
N GLU A 80 2.07 14.53 -4.91
CA GLU A 80 2.04 13.42 -5.85
C GLU A 80 3.44 12.85 -6.09
N GLY A 81 3.53 11.55 -6.37
CA GLY A 81 4.78 10.95 -6.83
C GLY A 81 4.81 9.43 -6.84
N PRO A 82 5.89 8.85 -7.41
CA PRO A 82 6.11 7.42 -7.44
C PRO A 82 6.39 6.87 -6.04
N VAL A 83 5.79 5.73 -5.74
CA VAL A 83 6.09 4.95 -4.53
C VAL A 83 7.26 4.02 -4.81
N THR A 84 8.27 4.06 -3.95
CA THR A 84 9.53 3.32 -4.13
C THR A 84 9.92 2.46 -2.93
N ALA A 85 9.28 2.66 -1.79
CA ALA A 85 9.51 1.87 -0.59
C ALA A 85 8.22 1.71 0.22
N GLY A 86 8.11 0.63 0.99
CA GLY A 86 6.97 0.38 1.84
C GLY A 86 6.86 -1.07 2.29
N VAL A 87 5.89 -1.32 3.15
CA VAL A 87 5.52 -2.64 3.66
C VAL A 87 4.00 -2.73 3.75
N ALA A 88 3.45 -3.92 3.53
CA ALA A 88 2.03 -4.18 3.68
C ALA A 88 1.78 -5.47 4.44
N ASN A 89 0.67 -5.51 5.16
CA ASN A 89 0.16 -6.67 5.87
C ASN A 89 -1.31 -6.85 5.48
N ALA A 90 -1.56 -7.71 4.48
CA ALA A 90 -2.91 -7.99 3.98
C ALA A 90 -3.80 -8.60 5.08
N ALA A 91 -3.26 -9.46 5.94
CA ALA A 91 -4.03 -10.06 7.04
C ALA A 91 -4.48 -9.03 8.09
N ALA A 92 -3.68 -7.97 8.31
CA ALA A 92 -4.03 -6.88 9.20
C ALA A 92 -4.78 -5.73 8.49
N GLY A 93 -4.90 -5.78 7.16
CA GLY A 93 -5.49 -4.71 6.35
C GLY A 93 -4.72 -3.40 6.44
N THR A 94 -3.39 -3.43 6.54
CA THR A 94 -2.57 -2.21 6.68
C THR A 94 -1.45 -2.14 5.65
N ALA A 95 -1.09 -0.92 5.26
CA ALA A 95 0.10 -0.67 4.47
C ALA A 95 0.77 0.65 4.87
N THR A 96 2.08 0.71 4.70
CA THR A 96 2.88 1.93 4.85
C THR A 96 3.79 2.06 3.65
N PHE A 97 3.83 3.22 3.03
CA PHE A 97 4.65 3.43 1.85
C PHE A 97 5.14 4.87 1.74
N SER A 98 6.21 5.05 0.97
CA SER A 98 6.88 6.33 0.82
C SER A 98 7.50 6.47 -0.57
N GLY A 99 7.76 7.73 -0.94
CA GLY A 99 8.38 8.07 -2.20
C GLY A 99 8.85 9.52 -2.22
N ALA A 100 9.62 9.84 -3.25
CA ALA A 100 9.85 11.23 -3.61
C ALA A 100 8.60 11.76 -4.30
N GLY A 101 8.20 12.98 -3.98
CA GLY A 101 7.05 13.62 -4.60
C GLY A 101 7.25 15.10 -4.76
N THR A 102 6.28 15.72 -5.41
CA THR A 102 6.21 17.18 -5.53
C THR A 102 5.09 17.67 -4.63
N LEU A 103 5.41 18.60 -3.75
CA LEU A 103 4.43 19.36 -2.98
C LEU A 103 4.11 20.63 -3.74
N HIS A 104 2.85 20.80 -4.11
CA HIS A 104 2.31 22.08 -4.57
C HIS A 104 1.66 22.79 -3.38
N MET A 105 2.08 24.01 -3.10
CA MET A 105 1.57 24.85 -2.00
C MET A 105 1.50 26.30 -2.48
N ASP A 106 0.30 26.89 -2.51
CA ASP A 106 0.08 28.31 -2.84
C ASP A 106 0.86 28.79 -4.11
N ALA A 107 0.73 28.02 -5.20
CA ALA A 107 1.41 28.19 -6.49
C ALA A 107 2.93 27.93 -6.50
N GLN A 108 3.53 27.57 -5.37
CA GLN A 108 4.91 27.10 -5.29
C GLN A 108 4.98 25.58 -5.42
N LYS A 109 6.11 25.09 -5.93
CA LYS A 109 6.43 23.67 -6.01
C LYS A 109 7.70 23.38 -5.21
N MET A 110 7.69 22.32 -4.44
CA MET A 110 8.84 21.88 -3.66
C MET A 110 9.02 20.37 -3.78
N ASP A 111 10.25 19.92 -3.99
CA ASP A 111 10.61 18.51 -3.92
C ASP A 111 10.58 18.02 -2.47
N VAL A 112 9.78 16.98 -2.22
CA VAL A 112 9.55 16.43 -0.89
C VAL A 112 9.71 14.91 -0.87
N THR A 113 9.75 14.36 0.33
CA THR A 113 9.50 12.94 0.57
C THR A 113 8.16 12.83 1.30
N PHE A 114 7.31 11.93 0.81
CA PHE A 114 6.04 11.62 1.45
C PHE A 114 6.10 10.26 2.15
N TYR A 115 5.38 10.16 3.25
CA TYR A 115 5.16 8.93 4.01
C TYR A 115 3.67 8.79 4.26
N VAL A 116 3.12 7.64 3.90
CA VAL A 116 1.69 7.36 3.99
C VAL A 116 1.47 6.09 4.77
N VAL A 117 0.57 6.15 5.76
CA VAL A 117 0.06 5.00 6.49
C VAL A 117 -1.41 4.84 6.14
N VAL A 118 -1.82 3.64 5.75
CA VAL A 118 -3.21 3.33 5.44
C VAL A 118 -3.72 2.13 6.21
N ARG A 119 -5.01 2.17 6.52
CA ARG A 119 -5.80 1.04 7.01
C ARG A 119 -6.98 0.83 6.09
N GLU A 120 -7.22 -0.42 5.72
CA GLU A 120 -8.31 -0.79 4.84
C GLU A 120 -9.67 -0.42 5.41
N GLY A 121 -10.62 -0.20 4.50
CA GLY A 121 -12.00 0.10 4.83
C GLY A 121 -12.62 1.08 3.86
N GLY A 122 -13.95 1.05 3.81
CA GLY A 122 -14.77 2.06 3.15
C GLY A 122 -15.08 3.24 4.08
N PRO A 123 -16.18 3.98 3.80
CA PRO A 123 -16.57 5.16 4.56
C PRO A 123 -16.67 4.91 6.07
N GLY A 124 -16.10 5.82 6.87
CA GLY A 124 -16.09 5.77 8.33
C GLY A 124 -15.11 4.77 8.95
N VAL A 125 -14.48 3.89 8.15
CA VAL A 125 -13.63 2.80 8.64
C VAL A 125 -12.20 2.91 8.13
N GLY A 126 -12.04 3.14 6.83
CA GLY A 126 -10.72 3.28 6.21
C GLY A 126 -10.00 4.51 6.76
N LYS A 127 -8.68 4.42 6.89
CA LYS A 127 -7.85 5.52 7.42
C LYS A 127 -6.66 5.77 6.51
N LEU A 128 -6.27 7.04 6.39
CA LEU A 128 -5.07 7.48 5.71
C LEU A 128 -4.38 8.54 6.56
N GLN A 129 -3.06 8.47 6.70
CA GLN A 129 -2.27 9.51 7.34
C GLN A 129 -1.08 9.86 6.46
N LEU A 130 -0.95 11.14 6.13
CA LEU A 130 0.14 11.68 5.31
C LEU A 130 1.12 12.46 6.19
N THR A 131 2.41 12.22 5.97
CA THR A 131 3.52 13.04 6.47
C THR A 131 4.41 13.45 5.31
N VAL A 132 4.86 14.69 5.31
CA VAL A 132 5.68 15.31 4.26
C VAL A 132 6.93 15.91 4.89
N THR A 133 8.09 15.59 4.34
CA THR A 133 9.39 16.15 4.72
C THR A 133 10.09 16.72 3.50
N THR A 134 11.07 17.60 3.70
CA THR A 134 12.02 17.94 2.65
C THR A 134 12.83 16.71 2.28
N ARG A 135 13.51 16.72 1.14
CA ARG A 135 14.45 15.65 0.76
C ARG A 135 15.61 15.46 1.75
N GLY A 136 15.94 16.50 2.53
CA GLY A 136 16.91 16.46 3.62
C GLY A 136 16.35 15.94 4.95
N GLY A 137 15.07 15.55 5.00
CA GLY A 137 14.42 15.00 6.18
C GLY A 137 13.84 16.02 7.17
N ALA A 138 13.88 17.31 6.85
CA ALA A 138 13.25 18.33 7.70
C ALA A 138 11.71 18.24 7.56
N PRO A 139 10.95 18.34 8.67
CA PRO A 139 9.50 18.26 8.61
C PRO A 139 8.92 19.44 7.81
N VAL A 140 7.95 19.15 6.95
CA VAL A 140 7.16 20.16 6.23
C VAL A 140 5.73 20.18 6.78
N ALA A 141 5.09 19.01 6.84
CA ALA A 141 3.75 18.86 7.38
C ALA A 141 3.53 17.43 7.88
N ALA A 142 2.74 17.27 8.95
CA ALA A 142 2.26 15.98 9.40
C ALA A 142 0.75 16.11 9.65
N PHE A 143 -0.04 15.45 8.82
CA PHE A 143 -1.50 15.53 8.91
C PHE A 143 -2.02 14.55 9.95
N PRO A 144 -3.08 14.92 10.69
CA PRO A 144 -3.80 13.95 11.50
C PRO A 144 -4.38 12.85 10.61
N PRO A 145 -4.69 11.65 11.15
CA PRO A 145 -5.32 10.60 10.36
C PRO A 145 -6.67 11.07 9.80
N GLU A 146 -6.80 10.99 8.48
CA GLU A 146 -8.05 11.14 7.75
C GLU A 146 -8.83 9.84 7.78
N THR A 147 -10.15 9.95 7.82
CA THR A 147 -11.07 8.85 7.60
C THR A 147 -11.57 8.88 6.18
N VAL A 148 -11.78 7.71 5.57
CA VAL A 148 -12.47 7.63 4.28
C VAL A 148 -13.89 8.15 4.47
N MET A 149 -14.27 9.17 3.70
CA MET A 149 -15.62 9.72 3.61
C MET A 149 -16.36 9.12 2.41
N THR A 150 -15.69 9.00 1.27
CA THR A 150 -16.19 8.36 0.05
C THR A 150 -15.10 7.46 -0.54
N GLY A 151 -15.50 6.46 -1.34
CA GLY A 151 -14.56 5.50 -1.91
C GLY A 151 -14.14 4.41 -0.91
N GLN A 152 -12.91 3.91 -1.03
CA GLN A 152 -12.42 2.80 -0.19
C GLN A 152 -10.90 2.64 -0.28
N ILE A 153 -10.33 1.97 0.73
CA ILE A 153 -8.96 1.45 0.72
C ILE A 153 -9.03 -0.08 0.84
N ARG A 154 -8.23 -0.78 0.04
CA ARG A 154 -8.06 -2.24 0.09
C ARG A 154 -6.59 -2.62 0.20
N VAL A 155 -6.32 -3.70 0.94
CA VAL A 155 -5.00 -4.34 1.02
C VAL A 155 -5.19 -5.84 0.84
N HIS A 156 -4.63 -6.43 -0.22
CA HIS A 156 -4.91 -7.83 -0.61
C HIS A 156 -3.74 -8.51 -1.31
#